data_AF-A0A1H0ZB61-F1
#
_entry.id   AF-A0A1H0ZB61-F1
#
_cell.length_a   1.000
_cell.length_b   1.000
_cell.length_c   1.000
_cell.angle_alpha   90.00
_cell.angle_beta   90.00
_cell.angle_gamma   90.00
#
_symmetry.space_group_name_H-M   'P 1'
#
loop_
_entity.id
_entity.type
_entity.pdbx_description
1 polymer ?
#
loop_
_entity_poly.entity_id
_entity_poly.type
_entity_poly.pdbx_seq_one_letter_code
_entity_poly.pdbx_strand_id
1 'polypeptide(L)'
;MNNTVEDKRTVQDLTAAKTKVLVELGQEVYLAYRRGDKFTSILDEKGELLKELDKKIHSIISQKKPEAVDMMECSCGAALTEDDLFCQQCGKKTDMPDIDYEETSLCYRCDNEVPANAKYCNVCGVKI
;
A
#
# COMPACT_ATOMS: atom_id res chain seq x y z
N MET A 1 23.31 -2.69 -4.57
CA MET A 1 22.49 -3.88 -4.24
C MET A 1 22.33 -4.06 -2.71
N ASN A 2 22.23 -2.99 -1.90
CA ASN A 2 22.12 -3.08 -0.42
C ASN A 2 20.76 -2.64 0.17
N ASN A 3 19.89 -1.97 -0.58
CA ASN A 3 18.64 -1.40 -0.03
C ASN A 3 17.67 -2.45 0.51
N THR A 4 17.61 -3.65 -0.10
CA THR A 4 16.58 -4.64 0.25
C THR A 4 16.68 -5.18 1.67
N VAL A 5 17.88 -5.23 2.25
CA VAL A 5 18.12 -5.72 3.62
C VAL A 5 17.82 -4.62 4.66
N GLU A 6 18.23 -3.39 4.36
CA GLU A 6 17.96 -2.22 5.20
C GLU A 6 16.46 -1.94 5.30
N ASP A 7 15.74 -1.94 4.17
CA ASP A 7 14.29 -1.74 4.13
C ASP A 7 13.52 -2.79 4.94
N LYS A 8 13.96 -4.06 4.88
CA LYS A 8 13.32 -5.14 5.65
C LYS A 8 13.49 -4.91 7.14
N ARG A 9 14.68 -4.50 7.58
CA ARG A 9 14.95 -4.16 8.97
C ARG A 9 14.13 -2.96 9.42
N THR A 10 14.06 -1.90 8.59
CA THR A 10 13.24 -0.73 8.88
C THR A 10 11.75 -1.07 9.01
N VAL A 11 11.20 -1.91 8.12
CA VAL A 11 9.81 -2.37 8.24
C VAL A 11 9.59 -3.18 9.52
N GLN A 12 10.54 -4.04 9.90
CA GLN A 12 10.48 -4.78 11.16
C GLN A 12 10.48 -3.83 12.37
N ASP A 13 11.37 -2.83 12.38
CA ASP A 13 11.47 -1.84 13.46
C ASP A 13 10.19 -1.00 13.57
N LEU A 14 9.62 -0.56 12.45
CA LEU A 14 8.34 0.17 12.41
C LEU A 14 7.17 -0.71 12.88
N THR A 15 7.17 -1.99 12.52
CA THR A 15 6.14 -2.95 12.96
C THR A 15 6.23 -3.21 14.47
N ALA A 16 7.45 -3.30 15.00
CA ALA A 16 7.68 -3.41 16.44
C ALA A 16 7.20 -2.14 17.18
N ALA A 17 7.49 -0.96 16.63
CA ALA A 17 6.98 0.31 17.16
C ALA A 17 5.44 0.36 17.15
N LYS A 18 4.80 -0.05 16.04
CA LYS A 18 3.34 -0.16 15.93
C LYS A 18 2.76 -1.07 17.00
N THR A 19 3.37 -2.23 17.21
CA THR A 19 2.94 -3.20 18.23
C THR A 19 3.00 -2.60 19.63
N LYS A 20 4.08 -1.88 19.95
CA LYS A 20 4.22 -1.19 21.23
C LYS A 20 3.10 -0.17 21.44
N VAL A 21 2.81 0.67 20.45
CA VAL A 21 1.74 1.67 20.53
C VAL A 21 0.36 1.02 20.71
N LEU A 22 0.07 -0.09 20.02
CA LEU A 22 -1.19 -0.82 20.19
C LEU A 22 -1.36 -1.39 21.61
N VAL A 23 -0.29 -1.92 22.19
CA VAL A 23 -0.30 -2.44 23.56
C VAL A 23 -0.54 -1.31 24.57
N GLU A 24 0.17 -0.20 24.44
CA GLU A 24 -0.02 0.99 25.29
C GLU A 24 -1.45 1.54 25.18
N LEU A 25 -1.96 1.69 23.95
CA LEU A 25 -3.33 2.13 23.70
C LEU A 25 -4.35 1.21 24.40
N GLY A 26 -4.20 -0.11 24.27
CA GLY A 26 -5.08 -1.08 24.92
C GLY A 26 -5.04 -0.97 26.45
N GLN A 27 -3.86 -0.79 27.03
CA GLN A 27 -3.69 -0.60 28.47
C GLN A 27 -4.36 0.69 28.97
N GLU A 28 -4.11 1.80 28.29
CA GLU A 28 -4.65 3.12 28.66
C GLU A 28 -6.18 3.14 28.54
N VAL A 29 -6.73 2.63 27.43
CA VAL A 29 -8.19 2.52 27.22
C VAL A 29 -8.83 1.60 28.27
N TYR A 30 -8.19 0.46 28.58
CA TYR A 30 -8.69 -0.45 29.61
C TYR A 30 -8.74 0.22 30.99
N LEU A 31 -7.70 0.97 31.37
CA LEU A 31 -7.67 1.71 32.63
C LEU A 31 -8.72 2.82 32.66
N ALA A 32 -8.89 3.57 31.58
CA ALA A 32 -9.93 4.60 31.46
C ALA A 32 -11.33 3.99 31.61
N TYR A 33 -11.60 2.86 30.93
CA TYR A 33 -12.87 2.13 31.07
C TYR A 33 -13.13 1.70 32.52
N ARG A 34 -12.11 1.16 33.20
CA ARG A 34 -12.22 0.76 34.61
C ARG A 34 -12.50 1.92 35.56
N ARG A 35 -12.08 3.13 35.21
CA ARG A 35 -12.31 4.36 35.99
C ARG A 35 -13.61 5.07 35.62
N GLY A 36 -14.25 4.68 34.51
CA GLY A 36 -15.40 5.40 33.94
C GLY A 36 -15.02 6.68 33.20
N ASP A 37 -13.74 6.83 32.85
CA ASP A 37 -13.22 7.99 32.13
C ASP A 37 -13.52 7.89 30.62
N LYS A 38 -13.67 9.05 29.96
CA LYS A 38 -13.68 9.09 28.50
C LYS A 38 -12.28 8.81 27.97
N PHE A 39 -12.20 7.96 26.94
CA PHE A 39 -10.95 7.57 26.31
C PHE A 39 -10.80 8.09 24.87
N THR A 40 -11.67 9.01 24.44
CA THR A 40 -11.62 9.57 23.08
C THR A 40 -10.29 10.25 22.78
N SER A 41 -9.75 11.03 23.73
CA SER A 41 -8.43 11.66 23.56
C SER A 41 -7.29 10.65 23.41
N ILE A 42 -7.33 9.56 24.20
CA ILE A 42 -6.34 8.47 24.13
C ILE A 42 -6.38 7.82 22.75
N LEU A 43 -7.59 7.61 22.21
CA LEU A 43 -7.78 7.05 20.87
C LEU A 43 -7.30 7.99 19.77
N ASP A 44 -7.57 9.29 19.88
CA ASP A 44 -7.15 10.26 18.87
C ASP A 44 -5.62 10.36 18.83
N GLU A 45 -4.97 10.52 19.99
CA GLU A 45 -3.51 10.66 20.08
C GLU A 45 -2.77 9.40 19.58
N LYS A 46 -3.11 8.23 20.12
CA LYS A 46 -2.44 6.98 19.73
C LYS A 46 -2.88 6.52 18.32
N GLY A 47 -4.10 6.84 17.92
CA GLY A 47 -4.66 6.52 16.60
C GLY A 47 -3.93 7.25 15.47
N GLU A 48 -3.64 8.55 15.64
CA GLU A 48 -2.84 9.30 14.65
C GLU A 48 -1.41 8.76 14.56
N LEU A 49 -0.80 8.38 15.69
CA LEU A 49 0.52 7.72 15.67
C LEU A 49 0.51 6.40 14.89
N LEU A 50 -0.54 5.58 15.07
CA LEU A 50 -0.70 4.33 14.32
C LEU A 50 -0.89 4.58 12.83
N LYS A 51 -1.70 5.58 12.46
CA LYS A 51 -1.92 5.97 11.07
C LYS A 51 -0.63 6.36 10.36
N GLU A 52 0.23 7.12 11.03
CA GLU A 52 1.53 7.52 10.48
C GLU A 52 2.51 6.35 10.36
N LEU A 53 2.49 5.40 11.30
CA LEU A 53 3.27 4.16 11.18
C LEU A 53 2.79 3.31 10.00
N ASP A 54 1.48 3.19 9.79
CA ASP A 54 0.90 2.43 8.68
C ASP A 54 1.26 3.01 7.32
N LYS A 55 1.19 4.34 7.17
CA LYS A 55 1.67 5.03 5.96
C LYS A 55 3.14 4.76 5.68
N LYS A 56 4.01 4.83 6.70
CA LYS A 56 5.45 4.57 6.54
C LYS A 56 5.74 3.13 6.14
N ILE A 57 5.08 2.17 6.79
CA ILE A 57 5.21 0.75 6.45
C ILE A 57 4.74 0.51 5.01
N HIS A 58 3.58 1.05 4.63
CA HIS A 58 3.06 0.89 3.28
C HIS A 58 3.96 1.51 2.22
N SER A 59 4.49 2.72 2.44
CA SER A 59 5.41 3.38 1.51
C SER A 59 6.62 2.49 1.18
N ILE A 60 7.26 1.90 2.19
CA ILE A 60 8.44 1.04 2.00
C ILE A 60 8.07 -0.28 1.29
N ILE A 61 6.88 -0.83 1.54
CA ILE A 61 6.41 -2.07 0.89
C ILE A 61 5.98 -1.81 -0.56
N SER A 62 5.31 -0.69 -0.82
CA SER A 62 4.79 -0.32 -2.15
C SER A 62 5.90 -0.02 -3.17
N GLN A 63 7.04 0.54 -2.72
CA GLN A 63 8.23 0.75 -3.55
C GLN A 63 8.84 -0.56 -4.09
N LYS A 64 8.37 -1.73 -3.65
CA LYS A 64 8.81 -3.05 -4.11
C LYS A 64 7.84 -3.74 -5.07
N LYS A 65 6.70 -3.13 -5.39
CA LYS A 65 5.88 -3.62 -6.49
C LYS A 65 6.68 -3.30 -7.77
N PRO A 66 7.20 -4.27 -8.52
CA PRO A 66 7.46 -3.98 -9.92
C PRO A 66 6.12 -3.48 -10.47
N GLU A 67 6.13 -2.36 -11.18
CA GLU A 67 5.15 -2.16 -12.23
C GLU A 67 5.08 -3.50 -12.95
N ALA A 68 3.93 -4.18 -12.86
CA ALA A 68 3.73 -5.40 -13.59
C ALA A 68 3.71 -4.96 -15.04
N VAL A 69 4.89 -4.80 -15.65
CA VAL A 69 5.03 -4.66 -17.08
C VAL A 69 4.52 -5.98 -17.58
N ASP A 70 3.26 -5.98 -18.00
CA ASP A 70 2.58 -7.18 -18.44
C ASP A 70 3.27 -7.55 -19.76
N MET A 71 4.29 -8.40 -19.65
CA MET A 71 5.22 -8.67 -20.74
C MET A 71 4.47 -9.53 -21.76
N MET A 72 3.79 -8.88 -22.70
CA MET A 72 2.98 -9.55 -23.70
C MET A 72 3.88 -10.23 -24.73
N GLU A 73 3.50 -11.42 -25.18
CA GLU A 73 4.20 -12.11 -26.27
C GLU A 73 3.47 -11.85 -27.59
N CYS A 74 4.22 -11.37 -28.58
CA CYS A 74 3.73 -11.28 -29.95
C CYS A 74 3.46 -12.69 -30.52
N SER A 75 2.57 -12.81 -31.50
CA SER A 75 2.36 -14.07 -32.26
C SER A 75 3.63 -14.67 -32.89
N CYS A 76 4.72 -13.92 -32.99
CA CYS A 76 6.03 -14.39 -33.45
C CYS A 76 6.95 -14.89 -32.32
N GLY A 77 6.50 -14.88 -31.06
CA GLY A 77 7.28 -15.27 -29.87
C GLY A 77 8.23 -14.18 -29.35
N ALA A 78 8.09 -12.93 -29.79
CA ALA A 78 8.88 -11.81 -29.27
C ALA A 78 8.18 -11.17 -28.07
N ALA A 79 8.95 -10.87 -27.02
CA ALA A 79 8.47 -10.09 -25.89
C ALA A 79 8.19 -8.64 -26.32
N LEU A 80 7.05 -8.12 -25.89
CA LEU A 80 6.57 -6.75 -26.13
C LEU A 80 6.46 -6.04 -24.79
N THR A 81 6.77 -4.74 -24.79
CA THR A 81 6.47 -3.84 -23.67
C THR A 81 5.15 -3.10 -23.91
N GLU A 82 4.60 -2.50 -22.87
CA GLU A 82 3.36 -1.70 -22.91
C GLU A 82 3.42 -0.50 -23.88
N ASP A 83 4.63 -0.08 -24.27
CA ASP A 83 4.86 1.02 -25.21
C ASP A 83 5.06 0.56 -26.68
N ASP A 84 5.22 -0.75 -26.92
CA ASP A 84 5.52 -1.28 -28.26
C ASP A 84 4.27 -1.31 -29.16
N LEU A 85 4.00 -0.20 -29.87
CA LEU A 85 2.93 -0.12 -30.91
C LEU A 85 3.12 -1.11 -32.07
N PHE A 86 4.36 -1.57 -32.29
CA PHE A 86 4.74 -2.53 -33.32
C PHE A 86 5.79 -3.48 -32.78
N CYS A 87 5.67 -4.77 -33.10
CA CYS A 87 6.68 -5.75 -32.75
C CYS A 87 8.00 -5.45 -33.48
N GLN A 88 9.08 -5.18 -32.73
CA GLN A 88 10.39 -4.87 -33.31
C GLN A 88 11.04 -6.04 -34.07
N GLN A 89 10.54 -7.27 -33.89
CA GLN A 89 11.04 -8.47 -34.58
C GLN A 89 10.27 -8.81 -35.85
N CYS A 90 8.94 -8.71 -35.85
CA CYS A 90 8.13 -9.12 -37.01
C CYS A 90 7.39 -7.97 -37.71
N GLY A 91 7.43 -6.75 -37.18
CA GLY A 91 6.81 -5.55 -37.75
C GLY A 91 5.27 -5.53 -37.69
N LYS A 92 4.63 -6.55 -37.08
CA LYS A 92 3.18 -6.55 -36.89
C LYS A 92 2.78 -5.52 -35.84
N LYS A 93 1.67 -4.83 -36.10
CA LYS A 93 1.00 -3.97 -35.12
C LYS A 93 0.53 -4.85 -33.95
N THR A 94 0.79 -4.40 -32.73
CA THR A 94 0.38 -5.11 -31.52
C THR A 94 -1.11 -4.85 -31.28
N ASP A 95 -1.88 -5.93 -31.05
CA ASP A 95 -3.26 -5.83 -30.58
C ASP A 95 -3.21 -5.63 -29.07
N MET A 96 -2.80 -4.43 -28.64
CA MET A 96 -2.83 -4.07 -27.23
C MET A 96 -4.29 -4.04 -26.77
N PRO A 97 -4.70 -4.81 -25.75
CA PRO A 97 -5.93 -4.50 -25.05
C PRO A 97 -5.79 -3.08 -24.48
N ASP A 98 -6.86 -2.28 -24.56
CA ASP A 98 -6.89 -0.97 -23.91
C ASP A 98 -6.39 -1.14 -22.48
N ILE A 99 -5.26 -0.51 -22.17
CA ILE A 99 -4.69 -0.51 -20.82
C ILE A 99 -5.70 0.29 -19.99
N ASP A 100 -6.56 -0.42 -19.25
CA ASP A 100 -7.30 0.17 -18.15
C ASP A 100 -6.23 0.67 -17.17
N TYR A 101 -5.88 1.95 -17.25
CA TYR A 101 -5.28 2.64 -16.13
C TYR A 101 -6.22 2.36 -14.96
N GLU A 102 -5.82 1.52 -14.00
CA GLU A 102 -6.65 1.27 -12.82
C GLU A 102 -6.93 2.63 -12.22
N GLU A 103 -8.16 3.15 -12.40
CA GLU A 103 -8.55 4.43 -11.85
C GLU A 103 -8.26 4.37 -10.35
N THR A 104 -7.46 5.31 -9.84
CA THR A 104 -7.20 5.39 -8.40
C THR A 104 -8.04 6.51 -7.81
N SER A 105 -8.50 6.30 -6.58
CA SER A 105 -9.19 7.31 -5.80
C SER A 105 -8.47 7.52 -4.47
N LEU A 106 -8.63 8.69 -3.87
CA LEU A 106 -8.04 8.98 -2.56
C LEU A 106 -8.93 8.45 -1.45
N CYS A 107 -8.34 7.74 -0.50
CA CYS A 107 -9.02 7.31 0.71
C CYS A 107 -9.42 8.52 1.57
N TYR A 108 -10.72 8.74 1.80
CA TYR A 108 -11.25 9.86 2.60
C TYR A 108 -10.78 9.89 4.07
N ARG A 109 -10.12 8.85 4.56
CA ARG A 109 -9.66 8.74 5.97
C ARG A 109 -8.15 8.86 6.14
N CYS A 110 -7.37 8.36 5.17
CA CYS A 110 -5.91 8.35 5.27
C CYS A 110 -5.19 8.97 4.08
N ASP A 111 -5.93 9.48 3.11
CA ASP A 111 -5.45 10.19 1.91
C ASP A 111 -4.50 9.36 1.03
N ASN A 112 -4.49 8.04 1.20
CA ASN A 112 -3.71 7.14 0.35
C ASN A 112 -4.47 6.86 -0.95
N GLU A 113 -3.74 6.71 -2.04
CA GLU A 113 -4.29 6.23 -3.32
C GLU A 113 -4.76 4.79 -3.20
N VAL A 114 -5.99 4.52 -3.61
CA VAL A 114 -6.60 3.20 -3.57
C VAL A 114 -7.18 2.89 -4.95
N PRO A 115 -6.99 1.67 -5.48
CA PRO A 115 -7.64 1.25 -6.72
C PRO A 115 -9.16 1.45 -6.63
N ALA A 116 -9.80 1.97 -7.67
CA ALA A 116 -11.24 2.29 -7.70
C ALA A 116 -12.11 1.03 -7.55
N ASN A 117 -11.59 -0.14 -7.88
CA ASN A 117 -12.24 -1.42 -7.69
C ASN A 117 -12.06 -2.01 -6.27
N ALA A 118 -11.25 -1.38 -5.40
CA ALA A 118 -10.96 -1.90 -4.08
C ALA A 118 -12.12 -1.64 -3.11
N LYS A 119 -12.51 -2.69 -2.37
CA LYS A 119 -13.55 -2.57 -1.32
C LYS A 119 -13.05 -1.91 -0.04
N TYR A 120 -11.74 -1.96 0.20
CA TYR A 120 -11.09 -1.48 1.42
C TYR A 120 -9.76 -0.83 1.09
N CYS A 121 -9.39 0.20 1.85
CA CYS A 121 -8.07 0.82 1.78
C CYS A 121 -6.99 -0.17 2.24
N ASN A 122 -5.99 -0.39 1.38
CA ASN A 122 -4.79 -1.19 1.64
C ASN A 122 -3.88 -0.65 2.75
N VAL A 123 -4.09 0.60 3.20
CA VAL A 123 -3.31 1.21 4.28
C VAL A 123 -4.06 1.20 5.60
N CYS A 124 -5.25 1.81 5.66
CA CYS A 124 -5.99 1.98 6.91
C CYS A 124 -7.16 1.00 7.12
N GLY A 125 -7.46 0.16 6.13
CA GLY A 125 -8.53 -0.85 6.21
C GLY A 125 -9.95 -0.30 6.18
N VAL A 126 -10.14 1.02 6.00
CA VAL A 126 -11.48 1.61 5.87
C VAL A 126 -12.14 1.19 4.56
N LYS A 127 -13.46 1.03 4.55
CA LYS A 127 -14.23 0.79 3.33
C LYS A 127 -14.21 2.04 2.44
N ILE A 128 -13.92 1.85 1.15
CA ILE A 128 -13.92 2.89 0.09
C ILE A 128 -15.30 2.93 -0.57
#